data_AF-A0A6H5H5B7-F1
#
_entry.id   AF-A0A6H5H5B7-F1
#
_cell.length_a   1.000
_cell.length_b   1.000
_cell.length_c   1.000
_cell.angle_alpha   90.00
_cell.angle_beta   90.00
_cell.angle_gamma   90.00
#
_symmetry.space_group_name_H-M   'P 1'
#
loop_
_entity.id
_entity.type
_entity.pdbx_description
1 polymer ?
#
loop_
_entity_poly.entity_id
_entity_poly.type
_entity_poly.pdbx_seq_one_letter_code
_entity_poly.pdbx_strand_id
1 'polypeptide(L)'
;MYREGTNTRAKAVTKGCPQGSVLGPRLWNLLFDGVLRRLSESGRDVIAYADDLVVLVTENSRAALERTATDVVAQLIALCGEVRLTVSREKTVMMLLRGHLSADRPPIVDVEGVRVRAVREFKYLGVTLSAGMGLDTHVETVSAKAINCMAKVTRLKERHWKKLASAQRTVLLKVNRAYRTAPTVAMPVLAGVLPIRYEAWWRWAAYRIKRRVPVCVPGIVELTAEQVEDRSVRRYAIVKDALMTAWQRDWEAASTGRLTYEFLPDVRDRMSKKFIRPDFEVTQFLVGHGEFLAKLHSLGLRDQDKCSCGEPETARHVLVDCARYNDLREQFRLRGLTLRDMVGRPGTMDDLRSFARAALKRLVAWHASGVGGAVQQAG
;
A
#
# COMPACT_ATOMS: atom_id res chain seq x y z
N MET A 1 -32.69 -5.43 -0.15
CA MET A 1 -32.58 -4.35 0.86
C MET A 1 -31.13 -4.09 1.15
N TYR A 2 -30.73 -2.84 1.33
CA TYR A 2 -29.41 -2.53 1.89
C TYR A 2 -29.55 -1.42 2.94
N ARG A 3 -28.67 -1.43 3.95
CA ARG A 3 -28.66 -0.47 5.07
C ARG A 3 -27.71 0.67 4.78
N GLU A 4 -28.18 1.89 4.99
CA GLU A 4 -27.38 3.11 4.97
C GLU A 4 -27.59 3.82 6.31
N GLY A 5 -26.65 3.62 7.25
CA GLY A 5 -26.83 4.06 8.64
C GLY A 5 -27.96 3.28 9.34
N THR A 6 -28.93 4.00 9.91
CA THR A 6 -30.12 3.44 10.58
C THR A 6 -31.30 3.19 9.63
N ASN A 7 -31.20 3.62 8.37
CA ASN A 7 -32.29 3.50 7.41
C ASN A 7 -32.18 2.24 6.55
N THR A 8 -33.32 1.57 6.35
CA THR A 8 -33.44 0.40 5.47
C THR A 8 -34.13 0.83 4.19
N ARG A 9 -33.43 0.74 3.04
CA ARG A 9 -34.03 1.02 1.72
C ARG A 9 -34.25 -0.28 0.95
N ALA A 10 -35.43 -0.37 0.32
CA ALA A 10 -35.80 -1.44 -0.60
C ALA A 10 -35.87 -0.89 -2.03
N LYS A 11 -35.17 -1.53 -2.95
CA LYS A 11 -35.26 -1.28 -4.39
C LYS A 11 -35.53 -2.61 -5.06
N ALA A 12 -36.61 -2.69 -5.84
CA ALA A 12 -36.87 -3.85 -6.69
C ALA A 12 -35.79 -3.90 -7.77
N VAL A 13 -35.02 -4.99 -7.81
CA VAL A 13 -33.97 -5.19 -8.81
C VAL A 13 -34.56 -6.03 -9.93
N THR A 14 -34.89 -5.39 -11.04
CA THR A 14 -35.52 -6.03 -12.21
C THR A 14 -34.50 -6.61 -13.20
N LYS A 15 -33.24 -6.11 -13.19
CA LYS A 15 -32.08 -6.68 -13.90
C LYS A 15 -30.77 -6.39 -13.15
N GLY A 16 -29.85 -7.35 -13.15
CA GLY A 16 -28.48 -7.22 -12.63
C GLY A 16 -28.31 -7.56 -11.13
N CYS A 17 -27.06 -7.63 -10.68
CA CYS A 17 -26.74 -7.76 -9.26
C CYS A 17 -26.63 -6.37 -8.60
N PRO A 18 -27.08 -6.20 -7.34
CA PRO A 18 -26.89 -4.94 -6.62
C PRO A 18 -25.40 -4.57 -6.54
N GLN A 19 -25.08 -3.31 -6.84
CA GLN A 19 -23.73 -2.79 -6.69
C GLN A 19 -23.32 -2.90 -5.21
N GLY A 20 -22.17 -3.54 -4.93
CA GLY A 20 -21.72 -3.85 -3.58
C GLY A 20 -22.20 -5.20 -3.02
N SER A 21 -22.92 -6.02 -3.80
CA SER A 21 -23.22 -7.40 -3.39
C SER A 21 -21.96 -8.27 -3.39
N VAL A 22 -21.78 -9.04 -2.32
CA VAL A 22 -20.64 -9.98 -2.17
C VAL A 22 -20.66 -11.08 -3.24
N LEU A 23 -21.85 -11.51 -3.66
CA LEU A 23 -22.04 -12.55 -4.67
C LEU A 23 -22.05 -12.04 -6.11
N GLY A 24 -22.24 -10.73 -6.34
CA GLY A 24 -22.38 -10.14 -7.66
C GLY A 24 -21.26 -10.52 -8.64
N PRO A 25 -19.97 -10.34 -8.26
CA PRO A 25 -18.86 -10.71 -9.13
C PRO A 25 -18.80 -12.21 -9.48
N ARG A 26 -19.18 -13.09 -8.53
CA ARG A 26 -19.17 -14.55 -8.77
C ARG A 26 -20.28 -14.96 -9.72
N LEU A 27 -21.49 -14.42 -9.54
CA LEU A 27 -22.63 -14.68 -10.42
C LEU A 27 -22.38 -14.12 -11.83
N TRP A 28 -21.75 -12.95 -11.93
CA TRP A 28 -21.29 -12.40 -13.21
C TRP A 28 -20.32 -13.34 -13.90
N ASN A 29 -19.28 -13.81 -13.19
CA ASN A 29 -18.32 -14.74 -13.76
C ASN A 29 -18.99 -16.03 -14.25
N LEU A 30 -19.91 -16.63 -13.47
CA LEU A 30 -20.63 -17.83 -13.89
C LEU A 30 -21.47 -17.62 -15.16
N LEU A 31 -22.17 -16.48 -15.25
CA LEU A 31 -22.98 -16.15 -16.42
C LEU A 31 -22.12 -15.88 -17.65
N PHE A 32 -21.04 -15.10 -17.49
CA PHE A 32 -20.18 -14.69 -18.59
C PHE A 32 -19.23 -15.79 -19.06
N ASP A 33 -18.84 -16.72 -18.18
CA ASP A 33 -18.00 -17.86 -18.51
C ASP A 33 -18.62 -18.77 -19.58
N GLY A 34 -19.95 -18.90 -19.61
CA GLY A 34 -20.64 -19.62 -20.71
C GLY A 34 -20.43 -18.98 -22.09
N VAL A 35 -20.41 -17.65 -22.15
CA VAL A 35 -20.11 -16.89 -23.39
C VAL A 35 -18.64 -17.05 -23.76
N LEU A 36 -17.73 -16.96 -22.78
CA LEU A 36 -16.29 -17.08 -23.00
C LEU A 36 -15.91 -18.45 -23.55
N ARG A 37 -16.39 -19.55 -22.96
CA ARG A 37 -16.07 -20.91 -23.43
C ARG A 37 -16.50 -21.14 -24.87
N ARG A 38 -17.73 -20.73 -25.23
CA ARG A 38 -18.25 -20.88 -26.61
C ARG A 38 -17.48 -20.04 -27.62
N LEU A 39 -17.00 -18.86 -27.24
CA LEU A 39 -16.11 -18.07 -28.09
C LEU A 39 -14.72 -18.71 -28.22
N SER A 40 -14.17 -19.26 -27.13
CA SER A 40 -12.87 -19.93 -27.15
C SER A 40 -12.87 -21.25 -27.93
N GLU A 41 -13.97 -22.00 -27.94
CA GLU A 41 -14.15 -23.24 -28.72
C GLU A 41 -13.94 -23.03 -30.23
N SER A 42 -14.03 -21.78 -30.71
CA SER A 42 -13.74 -21.42 -32.10
C SER A 42 -12.23 -21.30 -32.42
N GLY A 43 -11.35 -21.64 -31.48
CA GLY A 43 -9.89 -21.63 -31.64
C GLY A 43 -9.27 -20.24 -31.53
N ARG A 44 -9.94 -19.32 -30.83
CA ARG A 44 -9.54 -17.90 -30.72
C ARG A 44 -9.11 -17.55 -29.31
N ASP A 45 -8.13 -16.66 -29.21
CA ASP A 45 -7.69 -16.13 -27.93
C ASP A 45 -8.69 -15.07 -27.43
N VAL A 46 -9.39 -15.42 -26.36
CA VAL A 46 -10.40 -14.57 -25.72
C VAL A 46 -9.93 -14.22 -24.32
N ILE A 47 -9.88 -12.92 -24.02
CA ILE A 47 -9.46 -12.39 -22.72
C ILE A 47 -10.58 -11.51 -22.19
N ALA A 48 -11.00 -11.72 -20.95
CA ALA A 48 -12.00 -10.88 -20.31
C ALA A 48 -11.62 -10.53 -18.87
N TYR A 49 -12.05 -9.35 -18.45
CA TYR A 49 -11.94 -8.90 -17.07
C TYR A 49 -13.19 -8.11 -16.71
N ALA A 50 -13.98 -8.64 -15.77
CA ALA A 50 -15.32 -8.13 -15.49
C ALA A 50 -16.16 -8.03 -16.78
N ASP A 51 -16.54 -6.82 -17.19
CA ASP A 51 -17.34 -6.52 -18.38
C ASP A 51 -16.51 -6.18 -19.62
N ASP A 52 -15.19 -6.00 -19.48
CA ASP A 52 -14.30 -5.74 -20.61
C ASP A 52 -13.89 -7.06 -21.28
N LEU A 53 -14.13 -7.17 -22.60
CA LEU A 53 -13.80 -8.34 -23.43
C LEU A 53 -12.85 -7.94 -24.57
N VAL A 54 -11.83 -8.76 -24.79
CA VAL A 54 -10.89 -8.69 -25.92
C VAL A 54 -10.89 -10.02 -26.63
N VAL A 55 -11.08 -9.99 -27.95
CA VAL A 55 -10.93 -11.18 -28.82
C VAL A 55 -9.81 -10.89 -29.81
N LEU A 56 -8.80 -11.76 -29.86
CA LEU A 56 -7.72 -11.65 -30.82
C LEU A 56 -8.08 -12.43 -32.08
N VAL A 57 -7.96 -11.77 -33.23
CA VAL A 57 -8.22 -12.36 -34.55
C VAL A 57 -6.94 -12.26 -35.37
N THR A 58 -6.48 -13.40 -35.86
CA THR A 58 -5.23 -13.52 -36.65
C THR A 58 -5.55 -14.19 -37.97
N GLU A 59 -5.18 -13.55 -39.08
CA GLU A 59 -5.44 -14.04 -40.43
C GLU A 59 -4.34 -13.60 -41.40
N ASN A 60 -4.17 -14.33 -42.50
CA ASN A 60 -3.09 -14.10 -43.47
C ASN A 60 -3.48 -13.16 -44.63
N SER A 61 -4.72 -12.68 -44.68
CA SER A 61 -5.17 -11.72 -45.69
C SER A 61 -6.21 -10.75 -45.12
N ARG A 62 -6.32 -9.55 -45.71
CA ARG A 62 -7.35 -8.58 -45.32
C ARG A 62 -8.75 -9.18 -45.43
N ALA A 63 -9.06 -9.84 -46.54
CA ALA A 63 -10.38 -10.41 -46.77
C ALA A 63 -10.72 -11.53 -45.78
N ALA A 64 -9.74 -12.37 -45.40
CA ALA A 64 -9.93 -13.35 -44.34
C ALA A 64 -10.14 -12.69 -42.98
N LEU A 65 -9.32 -11.68 -42.65
CA LEU A 65 -9.45 -10.92 -41.40
C LEU A 65 -10.82 -10.26 -41.24
N GLU A 66 -11.32 -9.61 -42.30
CA GLU A 66 -12.64 -8.97 -42.32
C GLU A 66 -13.77 -9.98 -42.09
N ARG A 67 -13.72 -11.12 -42.78
CA ARG A 67 -14.71 -12.20 -42.59
C ARG A 67 -14.66 -12.76 -41.18
N THR A 68 -13.48 -13.23 -40.74
CA THR A 68 -13.32 -13.86 -39.42
C THR A 68 -13.68 -12.90 -38.29
N ALA A 69 -13.28 -11.63 -38.36
CA ALA A 69 -13.65 -10.65 -37.35
C ALA A 69 -15.15 -10.33 -37.35
N THR A 70 -15.78 -10.26 -38.52
CA THR A 70 -17.24 -10.07 -38.64
C THR A 70 -18.00 -11.24 -38.02
N ASP A 71 -17.58 -12.47 -38.32
CA ASP A 71 -18.17 -13.69 -37.75
C ASP A 71 -18.03 -13.72 -36.22
N VAL A 72 -16.87 -13.33 -35.69
CA VAL A 72 -16.62 -13.26 -34.25
C VAL A 72 -17.57 -12.27 -33.56
N VAL A 73 -17.71 -11.06 -34.11
CA VAL A 73 -18.59 -10.05 -33.52
C VAL A 73 -20.06 -10.47 -33.62
N ALA A 74 -20.47 -11.08 -34.74
CA ALA A 74 -21.82 -11.62 -34.89
C ALA A 74 -22.11 -12.74 -33.89
N GLN A 75 -21.18 -13.70 -33.72
CA GLN A 75 -21.28 -14.76 -32.72
C GLN A 75 -21.36 -14.19 -31.30
N LEU A 76 -20.51 -13.21 -30.96
CA LEU A 76 -20.54 -12.55 -29.66
C LEU A 76 -21.91 -11.89 -29.39
N ILE A 77 -22.49 -11.20 -30.37
CA ILE A 77 -23.81 -10.57 -30.22
C ILE A 77 -24.89 -11.62 -29.98
N ALA A 78 -24.90 -12.72 -30.73
CA ALA A 78 -25.86 -13.81 -30.56
C ALA A 78 -25.75 -14.46 -29.18
N LEU A 79 -24.52 -14.82 -28.75
CA LEU A 79 -24.23 -15.42 -27.45
C LEU A 79 -24.65 -14.52 -26.29
N CYS A 80 -24.30 -13.23 -26.37
CA CYS A 80 -24.74 -12.24 -25.38
C CYS A 80 -26.27 -12.16 -25.34
N GLY A 81 -26.95 -12.23 -26.49
CA GLY A 81 -28.42 -12.22 -26.58
C GLY A 81 -29.08 -13.38 -25.83
N GLU A 82 -28.54 -14.60 -25.93
CA GLU A 82 -29.05 -15.78 -25.22
C GLU A 82 -29.05 -15.60 -23.70
N VAL A 83 -28.00 -14.95 -23.16
CA VAL A 83 -27.88 -14.64 -21.73
C VAL A 83 -28.46 -13.27 -21.36
N ARG A 84 -29.21 -12.63 -22.27
CA ARG A 84 -29.86 -11.31 -22.10
C ARG A 84 -28.88 -10.17 -21.81
N LEU A 85 -27.64 -10.30 -22.26
CA LEU A 85 -26.64 -9.23 -22.31
C LEU A 85 -26.72 -8.48 -23.63
N THR A 86 -26.31 -7.21 -23.63
CA THR A 86 -26.30 -6.36 -24.82
C THR A 86 -24.90 -5.82 -25.04
N VAL A 87 -24.35 -6.06 -26.23
CA VAL A 87 -23.06 -5.52 -26.64
C VAL A 87 -23.24 -4.03 -27.00
N SER A 88 -22.44 -3.18 -26.38
CA SER A 88 -22.50 -1.74 -26.61
C SER A 88 -21.81 -1.36 -27.93
N ARG A 89 -22.60 -1.22 -29.00
CA ARG A 89 -22.11 -0.90 -30.37
C ARG A 89 -21.17 0.31 -30.41
N GLU A 90 -21.46 1.38 -29.65
CA GLU A 90 -20.64 2.59 -29.59
C GLU A 90 -19.28 2.42 -28.89
N LYS A 91 -19.19 1.45 -27.97
CA LYS A 91 -17.99 1.17 -27.17
C LYS A 91 -17.14 0.07 -27.77
N THR A 92 -17.74 -0.78 -28.61
CA THR A 92 -17.03 -1.80 -29.37
C THR A 92 -16.12 -1.12 -30.38
N VAL A 93 -14.82 -1.38 -30.23
CA VAL A 93 -13.78 -0.88 -31.12
C VAL A 93 -12.88 -2.02 -31.55
N MET A 94 -12.20 -1.85 -32.68
CA MET A 94 -11.16 -2.76 -33.12
C MET A 94 -9.84 -2.00 -33.26
N MET A 95 -8.73 -2.68 -33.04
CA MET A 95 -7.39 -2.10 -33.15
C MET A 95 -6.47 -3.11 -33.83
N LEU A 96 -5.72 -2.64 -34.84
CA LEU A 96 -4.70 -3.46 -35.47
C LEU A 96 -3.47 -3.57 -34.58
N LEU A 97 -3.13 -4.78 -34.14
CA LEU A 97 -2.00 -5.03 -33.24
C LEU A 97 -0.69 -5.26 -34.00
N ARG A 98 -0.68 -6.07 -35.06
CA ARG A 98 0.52 -6.38 -35.86
C ARG A 98 0.13 -6.68 -37.32
N GLY A 99 1.11 -6.58 -38.22
CA GLY A 99 0.98 -6.96 -39.63
C GLY A 99 1.39 -5.85 -40.60
N HIS A 100 1.29 -6.13 -41.90
CA HIS A 100 1.63 -5.20 -42.98
C HIS A 100 0.47 -4.30 -43.43
N LEU A 101 -0.70 -4.44 -42.82
CA LEU A 101 -1.85 -3.59 -43.14
C LEU A 101 -1.64 -2.20 -42.54
N SER A 102 -1.80 -1.17 -43.39
CA SER A 102 -1.76 0.22 -42.91
C SER A 102 -2.93 0.51 -41.97
N ALA A 103 -2.62 1.15 -40.84
CA ALA A 103 -3.62 1.67 -39.91
C ALA A 103 -4.48 2.80 -40.50
N ASP A 104 -4.05 3.43 -41.60
CA ASP A 104 -4.83 4.46 -42.30
C ASP A 104 -5.94 3.86 -43.17
N ARG A 105 -5.82 2.58 -43.50
CA ARG A 105 -6.85 1.83 -44.21
C ARG A 105 -7.15 0.55 -43.45
N PRO A 106 -7.79 0.62 -42.27
CA PRO A 106 -8.08 -0.56 -41.48
C PRO A 106 -9.03 -1.52 -42.22
N PRO A 107 -9.08 -2.80 -41.82
CA PRO A 107 -10.13 -3.73 -42.23
C PRO A 107 -11.53 -3.17 -41.99
N ILE A 108 -12.53 -3.63 -42.73
CA ILE A 108 -13.93 -3.29 -42.48
C ILE A 108 -14.60 -4.48 -41.78
N VAL A 109 -15.05 -4.25 -40.55
CA VAL A 109 -15.88 -5.20 -39.79
C VAL A 109 -17.27 -4.59 -39.68
N ASP A 110 -18.23 -5.20 -40.36
CA ASP A 110 -19.61 -4.71 -40.47
C ASP A 110 -20.57 -5.81 -40.00
N VAL A 111 -21.30 -5.53 -38.93
CA VAL A 111 -22.29 -6.46 -38.40
C VAL A 111 -23.65 -5.77 -38.41
N GLU A 112 -24.59 -6.35 -39.15
CA GLU A 112 -25.96 -5.83 -39.31
C GLU A 112 -26.01 -4.37 -39.81
N GLY A 113 -25.09 -3.97 -40.70
CA GLY A 113 -25.02 -2.62 -41.25
C GLY A 113 -24.33 -1.61 -40.32
N VAL A 114 -23.77 -2.06 -39.20
CA VAL A 114 -23.01 -1.22 -38.27
C VAL A 114 -21.53 -1.58 -38.31
N ARG A 115 -20.72 -0.60 -38.70
CA ARG A 115 -19.26 -0.74 -38.75
C ARG A 115 -18.64 -0.57 -37.37
N VAL A 116 -17.78 -1.51 -36.99
CA VAL A 116 -16.96 -1.40 -35.78
C VAL A 116 -15.90 -0.33 -36.00
N ARG A 117 -15.81 0.62 -35.07
CA ARG A 117 -14.84 1.72 -35.17
C ARG A 117 -13.41 1.20 -34.99
N ALA A 118 -12.56 1.46 -35.97
CA ALA A 118 -11.12 1.25 -35.87
C ALA A 118 -10.47 2.34 -35.02
N VAL A 119 -9.64 1.97 -34.05
CA VAL A 119 -8.85 2.89 -33.23
C VAL A 119 -7.36 2.58 -33.36
N ARG A 120 -6.53 3.62 -33.17
CA ARG A 120 -5.07 3.48 -33.11
C ARG A 120 -4.55 3.31 -31.69
N GLU A 121 -5.36 3.66 -30.71
CA GLU A 121 -5.03 3.54 -29.30
C GLU A 121 -6.27 3.08 -28.53
N PHE A 122 -6.05 2.22 -27.54
CA PHE A 122 -7.13 1.73 -26.67
C PHE A 122 -6.63 1.55 -25.25
N LYS A 123 -7.46 1.94 -24.28
CA LYS A 123 -7.16 1.78 -22.86
C LYS A 123 -7.81 0.49 -22.36
N TYR A 124 -6.99 -0.49 -21.99
CA TYR A 124 -7.43 -1.76 -21.43
C TYR A 124 -6.81 -1.95 -20.04
N LEU A 125 -7.65 -2.19 -19.03
CA LEU A 125 -7.24 -2.41 -17.62
C LEU A 125 -6.31 -1.33 -17.05
N GLY A 126 -6.48 -0.08 -17.51
CA GLY A 126 -5.67 1.05 -17.04
C GLY A 126 -4.40 1.33 -17.86
N VAL A 127 -4.04 0.45 -18.80
CA VAL A 127 -2.89 0.60 -19.70
C VAL A 127 -3.39 1.07 -21.07
N THR A 128 -2.73 2.07 -21.66
CA THR A 128 -3.04 2.52 -23.02
C THR A 128 -2.11 1.80 -23.98
N LEU A 129 -2.67 1.04 -24.90
CA LEU A 129 -1.93 0.34 -25.95
C LEU A 129 -2.13 1.09 -27.26
N SER A 130 -1.04 1.29 -27.99
CA SER A 130 -1.07 1.82 -29.36
C SER A 130 -1.02 0.68 -30.38
N ALA A 131 -1.49 0.93 -31.60
CA ALA A 131 -1.33 0.03 -32.73
C ALA A 131 0.14 -0.38 -32.87
N GLY A 132 0.42 -1.67 -33.09
CA GLY A 132 1.78 -2.20 -32.99
C GLY A 132 2.17 -2.75 -31.62
N MET A 133 1.28 -2.72 -30.62
CA MET A 133 1.58 -3.01 -29.20
C MET A 133 2.57 -2.02 -28.56
N GLY A 134 2.59 -0.77 -29.04
CA GLY A 134 3.39 0.30 -28.46
C GLY A 134 2.84 0.77 -27.10
N LEU A 135 3.74 1.17 -26.20
CA LEU A 135 3.40 1.72 -24.87
C LEU A 135 3.71 3.22 -24.76
N ASP A 136 4.16 3.86 -25.84
CA ASP A 136 4.67 5.24 -25.83
C ASP A 136 3.62 6.21 -25.31
N THR A 137 2.38 6.16 -25.83
CA THR A 137 1.26 6.99 -25.36
C THR A 137 0.98 6.79 -23.87
N HIS A 138 1.06 5.55 -23.38
CA HIS A 138 0.85 5.28 -21.96
C HIS A 138 1.96 5.89 -21.10
N VAL A 139 3.21 5.67 -21.51
CA VAL A 139 4.39 6.21 -20.83
C VAL A 139 4.34 7.73 -20.80
N GLU A 140 4.01 8.39 -21.92
CA GLU A 140 3.84 9.84 -22.01
C GLU A 140 2.73 10.33 -21.07
N THR A 141 1.56 9.69 -21.11
CA THR A 141 0.41 10.07 -20.27
C THR A 141 0.73 9.92 -18.78
N VAL A 142 1.33 8.81 -18.37
CA VAL A 142 1.71 8.56 -16.98
C VAL A 142 2.83 9.50 -16.55
N SER A 143 3.81 9.76 -17.42
CA SER A 143 4.90 10.71 -17.17
C SER A 143 4.37 12.13 -16.98
N ALA A 144 3.46 12.59 -17.84
CA ALA A 144 2.84 13.91 -17.73
C ALA A 144 2.06 14.05 -16.42
N LYS A 145 1.30 13.01 -16.03
CA LYS A 145 0.61 12.97 -14.72
C LYS A 145 1.59 13.04 -13.56
N ALA A 146 2.68 12.27 -13.62
CA ALA A 146 3.71 12.27 -12.59
C ALA A 146 4.39 13.64 -12.46
N ILE A 147 4.73 14.29 -13.58
CA ILE A 147 5.31 15.64 -13.61
C ILE A 147 4.34 16.65 -12.98
N ASN A 148 3.07 16.60 -13.36
CA ASN A 148 2.03 17.47 -12.81
C ASN A 148 1.84 17.25 -11.29
N CYS A 149 1.96 16.01 -10.81
CA CYS A 149 1.96 15.70 -9.39
C CYS A 149 3.21 16.26 -8.70
N MET A 150 4.40 16.08 -9.27
CA MET A 150 5.65 16.61 -8.71
C MET A 150 5.64 18.14 -8.64
N ALA A 151 5.10 18.83 -9.64
CA ALA A 151 4.97 20.28 -9.63
C ALA A 151 4.10 20.82 -8.47
N LYS A 152 3.18 19.99 -7.94
CA LYS A 152 2.32 20.37 -6.81
C LYS A 152 3.00 20.21 -5.46
N VAL A 153 4.08 19.42 -5.35
CA VAL A 153 4.77 19.12 -4.07
C VAL A 153 5.21 20.40 -3.36
N THR A 154 5.73 21.38 -4.11
CA THR A 154 6.17 22.68 -3.57
C THR A 154 5.04 23.54 -3.02
N ARG A 155 3.80 23.28 -3.43
CA ARG A 155 2.61 24.05 -3.01
C ARG A 155 1.87 23.38 -1.84
N LEU A 156 2.36 22.25 -1.34
CA LEU A 156 1.72 21.51 -0.25
C LEU A 156 1.93 22.21 1.10
N LYS A 157 0.84 22.75 1.64
CA LYS A 157 0.73 23.21 3.03
C LYS A 157 0.73 22.05 4.04
N GLU A 158 1.02 22.35 5.31
CA GLU A 158 1.08 21.40 6.44
C GLU A 158 -0.13 20.46 6.52
N ARG A 159 -1.35 20.99 6.31
CA ARG A 159 -2.58 20.18 6.32
C ARG A 159 -2.57 19.04 5.30
N HIS A 160 -1.93 19.23 4.14
CA HIS A 160 -1.83 18.19 3.12
C HIS A 160 -0.79 17.14 3.53
N TRP A 161 0.33 17.57 4.11
CA TRP A 161 1.33 16.66 4.67
C TRP A 161 0.77 15.80 5.79
N LYS A 162 -0.08 16.35 6.67
CA LYS A 162 -0.80 15.58 7.70
C LYS A 162 -1.72 14.52 7.09
N LYS A 163 -2.47 14.85 6.03
CA LYS A 163 -3.31 13.87 5.30
C LYS A 163 -2.47 12.76 4.66
N LEU A 164 -1.37 13.10 4.01
CA LEU A 164 -0.45 12.12 3.43
C LEU A 164 0.19 11.23 4.50
N ALA A 165 0.61 11.81 5.62
CA ALA A 165 1.14 11.06 6.76
C ALA A 165 0.09 10.11 7.35
N SER A 166 -1.19 10.53 7.42
CA SER A 166 -2.29 9.65 7.83
C SER A 166 -2.51 8.49 6.87
N ALA A 167 -2.38 8.72 5.55
CA ALA A 167 -2.47 7.65 4.56
C ALA A 167 -1.29 6.67 4.67
N GLN A 168 -0.06 7.20 4.80
CA GLN A 168 1.13 6.38 5.03
C GLN A 168 0.99 5.55 6.32
N ARG A 169 0.48 6.16 7.40
CA ARG A 169 0.25 5.50 8.68
C ARG A 169 -0.61 4.26 8.55
N THR A 170 -1.70 4.30 7.78
CA THR A 170 -2.58 3.13 7.59
C THR A 170 -1.83 1.92 7.04
N VAL A 171 -0.88 2.14 6.13
CA VAL A 171 -0.02 1.08 5.60
C VAL A 171 1.01 0.65 6.63
N LEU A 172 1.68 1.60 7.28
CA LEU A 172 2.74 1.31 8.25
C LEU A 172 2.24 0.58 9.49
N LEU A 173 1.02 0.85 9.96
CA LEU A 173 0.41 0.07 11.04
C LEU A 173 0.33 -1.42 10.68
N LYS A 174 -0.01 -1.74 9.43
CA LYS A 174 -0.07 -3.14 8.94
C LYS A 174 1.32 -3.75 8.79
N VAL A 175 2.26 -3.02 8.19
CA VAL A 175 3.66 -3.46 8.03
C VAL A 175 4.29 -3.74 9.40
N ASN A 176 4.06 -2.87 10.36
CA ASN A 176 4.59 -3.01 11.71
C ASN A 176 3.78 -3.98 12.58
N ARG A 177 2.60 -4.44 12.14
CA ARG A 177 1.64 -5.18 12.99
C ARG A 177 1.33 -4.45 14.31
N ALA A 178 1.25 -3.13 14.24
CA ALA A 178 1.05 -2.26 15.39
C ALA A 178 -0.43 -2.01 15.67
N TYR A 179 -0.77 -1.78 16.94
CA TYR A 179 -2.09 -1.26 17.32
C TYR A 179 -2.36 0.13 16.75
N ARG A 180 -3.64 0.46 16.50
CA ARG A 180 -4.05 1.78 15.97
C ARG A 180 -3.66 2.95 16.86
N THR A 181 -3.40 2.70 18.14
CA THR A 181 -2.97 3.73 19.10
C THR A 181 -1.49 4.06 19.01
N ALA A 182 -0.67 3.25 18.33
CA ALA A 182 0.80 3.41 18.29
C ALA A 182 1.23 4.79 17.73
N PRO A 183 2.30 5.42 18.21
CA PRO A 183 2.65 6.80 17.81
C PRO A 183 2.95 6.96 16.32
N THR A 184 2.37 7.96 15.65
CA THR A 184 2.53 8.17 14.19
C THR A 184 3.97 8.41 13.77
N VAL A 185 4.71 9.22 14.53
CA VAL A 185 6.11 9.57 14.26
C VAL A 185 7.05 8.37 14.35
N ALA A 186 6.73 7.37 15.17
CA ALA A 186 7.54 6.17 15.35
C ALA A 186 7.36 5.16 14.21
N MET A 187 6.23 5.20 13.48
CA MET A 187 5.91 4.17 12.48
C MET A 187 6.92 4.10 11.32
N PRO A 188 7.35 5.21 10.70
CA PRO A 188 8.36 5.16 9.64
C PRO A 188 9.72 4.70 10.16
N VAL A 189 10.11 5.15 11.36
CA VAL A 189 11.36 4.74 12.02
C VAL A 189 11.37 3.23 12.26
N LEU A 190 10.31 2.71 12.88
CA LEU A 190 10.18 1.29 13.16
C LEU A 190 10.15 0.43 11.88
N ALA A 191 9.47 0.90 10.82
CA ALA A 191 9.44 0.23 9.54
C ALA A 191 10.75 0.35 8.73
N GLY A 192 11.65 1.27 9.10
CA GLY A 192 12.89 1.54 8.36
C GLY A 192 12.62 2.16 6.98
N VAL A 193 11.64 3.08 6.91
CA VAL A 193 11.26 3.79 5.68
C VAL A 193 11.19 5.30 5.92
N LEU A 194 11.39 6.11 4.88
CA LEU A 194 11.26 7.56 5.01
C LEU A 194 9.79 7.93 5.29
N PRO A 195 9.54 8.92 6.17
CA PRO A 195 8.26 9.59 6.20
C PRO A 195 7.91 10.17 4.82
N ILE A 196 6.63 10.11 4.45
CA ILE A 196 6.14 10.44 3.10
C ILE A 196 6.53 11.85 2.64
N ARG A 197 6.65 12.79 3.57
CA ARG A 197 7.13 14.15 3.31
C ARG A 197 8.54 14.15 2.71
N TYR A 198 9.48 13.47 3.35
CA TYR A 198 10.88 13.44 2.89
C TYR A 198 11.04 12.59 1.64
N GLU A 199 10.29 11.49 1.51
CA GLU A 199 10.27 10.70 0.27
C GLU A 199 9.75 11.53 -0.91
N ALA A 200 8.70 12.33 -0.72
CA ALA A 200 8.19 13.22 -1.76
C ALA A 200 9.21 14.31 -2.13
N TRP A 201 9.86 14.93 -1.14
CA TRP A 201 10.92 15.91 -1.39
C TRP A 201 12.14 15.31 -2.09
N TRP A 202 12.55 14.10 -1.69
CA TRP A 202 13.62 13.36 -2.35
C TRP A 202 13.32 13.14 -3.83
N ARG A 203 12.14 12.60 -4.15
CA ARG A 203 11.73 12.34 -5.54
C ARG A 203 11.64 13.62 -6.36
N TRP A 204 11.08 14.68 -5.77
CA TRP A 204 10.99 15.99 -6.42
C TRP A 204 12.37 16.58 -6.71
N ALA A 205 13.29 16.56 -5.74
CA ALA A 205 14.63 17.08 -5.90
C ALA A 205 15.44 16.26 -6.91
N ALA A 206 15.38 14.92 -6.82
CA ALA A 206 16.04 14.02 -7.77
C ALA A 206 15.58 14.27 -9.22
N TYR A 207 14.28 14.52 -9.42
CA TYR A 207 13.73 14.89 -10.72
C TYR A 207 14.34 16.20 -11.26
N ARG A 208 14.42 17.24 -10.41
CA ARG A 208 15.01 18.54 -10.81
C ARG A 208 16.50 18.46 -11.08
N ILE A 209 17.24 17.71 -10.26
CA ILE A 209 18.66 17.41 -10.49
C ILE A 209 18.87 16.75 -11.85
N LYS A 210 18.03 15.75 -12.20
CA LYS A 210 18.08 15.08 -13.50
C LYS A 210 17.80 16.03 -14.66
N ARG A 211 16.92 17.01 -14.46
CA ARG A 211 16.56 18.06 -15.45
C ARG A 211 17.51 19.25 -15.45
N ARG A 212 18.57 19.24 -14.63
CA ARG A 212 19.50 20.36 -14.46
C ARG A 212 18.83 21.66 -14.02
N VAL A 213 17.83 21.55 -13.15
CA VAL A 213 17.11 22.69 -12.61
C VAL A 213 17.51 22.88 -11.14
N PRO A 214 17.75 24.12 -10.65
CA PRO A 214 18.04 24.40 -9.24
C PRO A 214 17.04 23.73 -8.29
N VAL A 215 17.52 23.27 -7.15
CA VAL A 215 16.71 22.59 -6.12
C VAL A 215 16.56 23.54 -4.95
N CYS A 216 15.33 23.75 -4.47
CA CYS A 216 15.08 24.44 -3.21
C CYS A 216 14.00 23.67 -2.45
N VAL A 217 14.40 23.04 -1.34
CA VAL A 217 13.50 22.43 -0.37
C VAL A 217 13.47 23.36 0.85
N PRO A 218 12.36 24.07 1.11
CA PRO A 218 12.30 25.12 2.13
C PRO A 218 12.79 24.65 3.50
N GLY A 219 13.79 25.35 4.04
CA GLY A 219 14.36 25.07 5.37
C GLY A 219 15.14 23.76 5.48
N ILE A 220 15.47 23.11 4.36
CA ILE A 220 16.22 21.84 4.34
C ILE A 220 17.48 21.96 3.47
N VAL A 221 17.33 22.27 2.18
CA VAL A 221 18.47 22.29 1.24
C VAL A 221 18.19 23.17 0.02
N GLU A 222 19.23 23.87 -0.44
CA GLU A 222 19.22 24.62 -1.69
C GLU A 222 20.45 24.25 -2.53
N LEU A 223 20.25 24.03 -3.82
CA LEU A 223 21.30 23.80 -4.81
C LEU A 223 21.11 24.78 -5.96
N THR A 224 22.16 25.55 -6.24
CA THR A 224 22.21 26.52 -7.36
C THR A 224 22.31 25.83 -8.72
N ALA A 225 22.17 26.59 -9.81
CA ALA A 225 22.32 26.07 -11.17
C ALA A 225 23.71 25.43 -11.38
N GLU A 226 24.76 26.13 -10.95
CA GLU A 226 26.15 25.67 -11.01
C GLU A 226 26.35 24.33 -10.27
N GLN A 227 25.84 24.24 -9.04
CA GLN A 227 25.96 23.03 -8.22
C GLN A 227 25.17 21.84 -8.79
N VAL A 228 24.08 22.11 -9.51
CA VAL A 228 23.31 21.06 -10.18
C VAL A 228 24.00 20.61 -11.47
N GLU A 229 24.70 21.50 -12.17
CA GLU A 229 25.43 21.17 -13.40
C GLU A 229 26.72 20.39 -13.16
N ASP A 230 27.32 20.54 -11.97
CA ASP A 230 28.54 19.83 -11.57
C ASP A 230 28.40 18.30 -11.65
N ARG A 231 29.24 17.70 -12.50
CA ARG A 231 29.33 16.26 -12.75
C ARG A 231 30.25 15.52 -11.78
N SER A 232 30.90 16.20 -10.83
CA SER A 232 31.77 15.58 -9.80
C SER A 232 30.98 14.90 -8.65
N VAL A 233 29.64 14.93 -8.72
CA VAL A 233 28.64 14.09 -8.03
C VAL A 233 28.79 13.94 -6.51
N ARG A 234 28.35 14.98 -5.78
CA ARG A 234 27.71 14.81 -4.46
C ARG A 234 26.27 15.36 -4.39
N ARG A 235 25.71 15.95 -5.44
CA ARG A 235 24.37 16.59 -5.43
C ARG A 235 23.23 15.72 -4.89
N TYR A 236 23.13 14.46 -5.32
CA TYR A 236 22.14 13.52 -4.79
C TYR A 236 22.41 13.19 -3.31
N ALA A 237 23.68 13.01 -2.95
CA ALA A 237 24.07 12.73 -1.58
C ALA A 237 23.80 13.92 -0.66
N ILE A 238 24.09 15.15 -1.08
CA ILE A 238 23.82 16.39 -0.33
C ILE A 238 22.34 16.52 -0.01
N VAL A 239 21.47 16.37 -1.02
CA VAL A 239 20.02 16.44 -0.80
C VAL A 239 19.54 15.32 0.11
N LYS A 240 19.98 14.09 -0.14
CA LYS A 240 19.59 12.94 0.69
C LYS A 240 20.05 13.12 2.13
N ASP A 241 21.26 13.63 2.33
CA ASP A 241 21.83 13.91 3.63
C ASP A 241 21.03 15.00 4.36
N ALA A 242 20.78 16.13 3.72
CA ALA A 242 19.98 17.20 4.30
C ALA A 242 18.56 16.75 4.68
N LEU A 243 17.91 15.91 3.85
CA LEU A 243 16.60 15.34 4.16
C LEU A 243 16.65 14.39 5.38
N MET A 244 17.69 13.56 5.47
CA MET A 244 17.89 12.67 6.62
C MET A 244 18.18 13.46 7.90
N THR A 245 18.95 14.53 7.82
CA THR A 245 19.22 15.45 8.95
C THR A 245 17.96 16.18 9.40
N ALA A 246 17.14 16.65 8.46
CA ALA A 246 15.85 17.25 8.78
C ALA A 246 14.90 16.23 9.45
N TRP A 247 14.89 14.98 8.99
CA TRP A 247 14.12 13.92 9.64
C TRP A 247 14.63 13.59 11.04
N GLN A 248 15.95 13.51 11.23
CA GLN A 248 16.55 13.29 12.55
C GLN A 248 16.13 14.37 13.54
N ARG A 249 16.18 15.66 13.15
CA ARG A 249 15.70 16.78 13.97
C ARG A 249 14.22 16.65 14.35
N ASP A 250 13.37 16.31 13.38
CA ASP A 250 11.94 16.10 13.63
C ASP A 250 11.69 14.89 14.55
N TRP A 251 12.55 13.86 14.50
CA TRP A 251 12.49 12.70 15.38
C TRP A 251 12.91 13.02 16.82
N GLU A 252 13.96 13.81 16.99
CA GLU A 252 14.43 14.33 18.27
C GLU A 252 13.37 15.21 18.94
N ALA A 253 12.77 16.14 18.19
CA ALA A 253 11.77 17.08 18.70
C ALA A 253 10.39 16.46 18.96
N ALA A 254 10.13 15.23 18.51
CA ALA A 254 8.83 14.61 18.67
C ALA A 254 8.52 14.27 20.14
N SER A 255 7.35 14.70 20.63
CA SER A 255 6.87 14.44 21.99
C SER A 255 6.28 13.03 22.18
N THR A 256 5.97 12.31 21.09
CA THR A 256 5.42 10.95 21.14
C THR A 256 6.39 9.93 20.53
N GLY A 257 6.23 8.65 20.86
CA GLY A 257 7.16 7.61 20.38
C GLY A 257 8.49 7.57 21.14
N ARG A 258 8.55 8.15 22.35
CA ARG A 258 9.80 8.30 23.11
C ARG A 258 10.46 6.98 23.48
N LEU A 259 9.67 5.97 23.83
CA LEU A 259 10.21 4.62 24.05
C LEU A 259 10.89 4.07 22.79
N THR A 260 10.26 4.23 21.61
CA THR A 260 10.88 3.81 20.34
C THR A 260 12.18 4.57 20.06
N TYR A 261 12.26 5.84 20.46
CA TYR A 261 13.50 6.63 20.33
C TYR A 261 14.61 6.08 21.23
N GLU A 262 14.32 5.59 22.43
CA GLU A 262 15.34 4.97 23.29
C GLU A 262 15.98 3.74 22.62
N PHE A 263 15.18 2.96 21.89
CA PHE A 263 15.68 1.87 21.05
C PHE A 263 16.42 2.37 19.80
N LEU A 264 15.84 3.35 19.10
CA LEU A 264 16.23 3.79 17.75
C LEU A 264 16.38 5.32 17.69
N PRO A 265 17.41 5.89 18.33
CA PRO A 265 17.57 7.34 18.41
C PRO A 265 18.08 7.95 17.11
N ASP A 266 18.87 7.20 16.34
CA ASP A 266 19.44 7.63 15.06
C ASP A 266 18.70 6.96 13.88
N VAL A 267 18.04 7.78 13.05
CA VAL A 267 17.27 7.29 11.89
C VAL A 267 18.14 6.73 10.77
N ARG A 268 19.39 7.19 10.63
CA ARG A 268 20.35 6.68 9.62
C ARG A 268 20.86 5.31 10.02
N ASP A 269 21.24 5.16 11.29
CA ASP A 269 21.61 3.86 11.84
C ASP A 269 20.45 2.87 11.70
N ARG A 270 19.23 3.27 12.09
CA ARG A 270 18.02 2.44 11.89
C ARG A 270 17.82 2.04 10.43
N MET A 271 18.04 2.96 9.48
CA MET A 271 17.92 2.67 8.05
C MET A 271 18.92 1.61 7.57
N SER A 272 20.09 1.50 8.20
CA SER A 272 21.10 0.48 7.90
C SER A 272 20.73 -0.91 8.45
N LYS A 273 20.02 -0.97 9.58
CA LYS A 273 19.63 -2.19 10.28
C LYS A 273 18.46 -2.93 9.60
N LYS A 274 18.73 -3.59 8.48
CA LYS A 274 17.73 -4.36 7.70
C LYS A 274 17.23 -5.63 8.41
N PHE A 275 17.94 -6.10 9.43
CA PHE A 275 17.54 -7.25 10.25
C PHE A 275 16.40 -6.93 11.23
N ILE A 276 16.17 -5.65 11.55
CA ILE A 276 15.02 -5.23 12.35
C ILE A 276 13.76 -5.36 11.49
N ARG A 277 13.07 -6.48 11.68
CA ARG A 277 11.78 -6.79 11.08
C ARG A 277 10.70 -6.75 12.15
N PRO A 278 9.79 -5.77 12.11
CA PRO A 278 8.65 -5.70 13.01
C PRO A 278 7.77 -6.95 12.89
N ASP A 279 7.38 -7.51 14.03
CA ASP A 279 6.30 -8.47 14.16
C ASP A 279 5.31 -7.99 15.23
N PHE A 280 4.26 -8.76 15.50
CA PHE A 280 3.19 -8.31 16.38
C PHE A 280 3.67 -8.17 17.83
N GLU A 281 4.50 -9.09 18.30
CA GLU A 281 4.96 -9.18 19.68
C GLU A 281 6.02 -8.13 20.00
N VAL A 282 7.10 -8.06 19.20
CA VAL A 282 8.19 -7.12 19.42
C VAL A 282 7.73 -5.68 19.22
N THR A 283 6.83 -5.45 18.26
CA THR A 283 6.33 -4.10 18.01
C THR A 283 5.64 -3.52 19.24
N GLN A 284 4.89 -4.32 19.99
CA GLN A 284 4.25 -3.85 21.22
C GLN A 284 5.26 -3.28 22.21
N PHE A 285 6.38 -3.99 22.40
CA PHE A 285 7.47 -3.56 23.26
C PHE A 285 8.21 -2.33 22.72
N LEU A 286 8.56 -2.32 21.43
CA LEU A 286 9.31 -1.21 20.82
C LEU A 286 8.53 0.10 20.80
N VAL A 287 7.20 0.05 20.74
CA VAL A 287 6.35 1.25 20.72
C VAL A 287 5.72 1.56 22.07
N GLY A 288 5.72 0.61 23.01
CA GLY A 288 5.03 0.73 24.30
C GLY A 288 3.50 0.68 24.20
N HIS A 289 2.96 0.18 23.09
CA HIS A 289 1.52 0.08 22.88
C HIS A 289 1.16 -1.37 22.62
N GLY A 290 0.37 -1.94 23.52
CA GLY A 290 0.02 -3.35 23.50
C GLY A 290 -0.87 -3.70 24.68
N GLU A 291 -0.77 -4.94 25.10
CA GLU A 291 -1.56 -5.51 26.19
C GLU A 291 -1.08 -5.10 27.60
N PHE A 292 -0.12 -4.17 27.70
CA PHE A 292 0.38 -3.66 28.97
C PHE A 292 -0.70 -2.90 29.75
N LEU A 293 -0.95 -3.26 31.01
CA LEU A 293 -2.02 -2.66 31.82
C LEU A 293 -1.91 -1.14 31.93
N ALA A 294 -0.71 -0.57 32.08
CA ALA A 294 -0.57 0.89 32.12
C ALA A 294 -1.04 1.56 30.82
N LYS A 295 -0.83 0.90 29.67
CA LYS A 295 -1.33 1.41 28.41
C LYS A 295 -2.84 1.25 28.31
N LEU A 296 -3.39 0.09 28.68
CA LEU A 296 -4.83 -0.18 28.64
C LEU A 296 -5.62 0.73 29.58
N HIS A 297 -5.11 0.98 30.79
CA HIS A 297 -5.66 1.92 31.76
C HIS A 297 -5.66 3.36 31.22
N SER A 298 -4.57 3.81 30.58
CA SER A 298 -4.53 5.15 29.94
C SER A 298 -5.54 5.32 28.79
N LEU A 299 -6.06 4.22 28.26
CA LEU A 299 -7.10 4.18 27.23
C LEU A 299 -8.51 3.95 27.81
N GLY A 300 -8.65 3.80 29.13
CA GLY A 300 -9.92 3.49 29.81
C GLY A 300 -10.43 2.07 29.54
N LEU A 301 -9.56 1.13 29.16
CA LEU A 301 -9.94 -0.26 28.85
C LEU A 301 -9.77 -1.21 30.05
N ARG A 302 -9.12 -0.75 31.12
CA ARG A 302 -8.86 -1.47 32.37
C ARG A 302 -8.88 -0.48 33.53
N ASP A 303 -9.28 -0.93 34.71
CA ASP A 303 -9.39 -0.09 35.92
C ASP A 303 -8.07 0.10 36.67
N GLN A 304 -7.07 -0.74 36.38
CA GLN A 304 -5.75 -0.68 37.02
C GLN A 304 -4.62 -0.68 35.98
N ASP A 305 -3.52 -0.03 36.34
CA ASP A 305 -2.29 0.05 35.55
C ASP A 305 -1.16 -0.84 36.08
N LYS A 306 -1.34 -1.48 37.24
CA LYS A 306 -0.26 -2.12 37.99
C LYS A 306 0.06 -3.55 37.53
N CYS A 307 1.35 -3.86 37.51
CA CYS A 307 1.92 -5.19 37.44
C CYS A 307 1.74 -5.92 38.77
N SER A 308 1.86 -7.25 38.77
CA SER A 308 1.82 -8.09 39.98
C SER A 308 2.99 -7.85 40.95
N CYS A 309 3.97 -7.00 40.60
CA CYS A 309 4.99 -6.52 41.53
C CYS A 309 4.66 -5.15 42.16
N GLY A 310 3.52 -4.54 41.83
CA GLY A 310 3.03 -3.28 42.40
C GLY A 310 3.31 -2.02 41.58
N GLU A 311 4.25 -2.07 40.65
CA GLU A 311 4.62 -0.95 39.77
C GLU A 311 3.73 -0.87 38.52
N PRO A 312 3.60 0.30 37.85
CA PRO A 312 2.88 0.42 36.58
C PRO A 312 3.44 -0.54 35.51
N GLU A 313 2.57 -1.39 34.97
CA GLU A 313 2.91 -2.37 33.93
C GLU A 313 3.08 -1.66 32.58
N THR A 314 4.27 -1.09 32.36
CA THR A 314 4.69 -0.54 31.07
C THR A 314 5.57 -1.54 30.31
N ALA A 315 5.71 -1.37 29.00
CA ALA A 315 6.64 -2.17 28.20
C ALA A 315 8.08 -2.10 28.75
N ARG A 316 8.53 -0.88 29.14
CA ARG A 316 9.85 -0.66 29.74
C ARG A 316 9.98 -1.42 31.05
N HIS A 317 8.97 -1.33 31.93
CA HIS A 317 8.96 -2.05 33.19
C HIS A 317 9.14 -3.56 32.98
N VAL A 318 8.35 -4.16 32.08
CA VAL A 318 8.46 -5.59 31.75
C VAL A 318 9.84 -5.93 31.17
N LEU A 319 10.35 -5.11 30.26
CA LEU A 319 11.63 -5.34 29.57
C LEU A 319 12.84 -5.25 30.50
N VAL A 320 12.93 -4.23 31.34
CA VAL A 320 14.18 -3.90 32.07
C VAL A 320 14.05 -3.85 33.59
N ASP A 321 12.90 -3.43 34.13
CA ASP A 321 12.80 -3.10 35.57
C ASP A 321 12.23 -4.24 36.43
N CYS A 322 11.26 -5.00 35.91
CA CYS A 322 10.44 -5.92 36.71
C CYS A 322 11.17 -7.21 37.09
N ALA A 323 11.47 -7.43 38.37
CA ALA A 323 12.18 -8.63 38.83
C ALA A 323 11.53 -9.97 38.42
N ARG A 324 10.20 -10.00 38.22
CA ARG A 324 9.46 -11.19 37.76
C ARG A 324 9.76 -11.62 36.32
N TYR A 325 10.55 -10.84 35.58
CA TYR A 325 11.01 -11.13 34.22
C TYR A 325 12.54 -11.32 34.14
N ASN A 326 13.24 -11.39 35.29
CA ASN A 326 14.69 -11.61 35.32
C ASN A 326 15.08 -12.95 34.69
N ASP A 327 14.30 -14.00 34.95
CA ASP A 327 14.48 -15.33 34.39
C ASP A 327 14.43 -15.30 32.85
N LEU A 328 13.44 -14.60 32.27
CA LEU A 328 13.33 -14.45 30.81
C LEU A 328 14.46 -13.58 30.24
N ARG A 329 14.86 -12.51 30.95
CA ARG A 329 15.99 -11.67 30.52
C ARG A 329 17.31 -12.44 30.51
N GLU A 330 17.53 -13.32 31.48
CA GLU A 330 18.72 -14.19 31.51
C GLU A 330 18.66 -15.25 30.42
N GLN A 331 17.51 -15.95 30.31
CA GLN A 331 17.29 -16.97 29.29
C GLN A 331 17.56 -16.45 27.88
N PHE A 332 17.12 -15.23 27.59
CA PHE A 332 17.30 -14.59 26.29
C PHE A 332 18.47 -13.58 26.27
N ARG A 333 19.41 -13.64 27.22
CA ARG A 333 20.66 -12.82 27.19
C ARG A 333 20.44 -11.31 27.05
N LEU A 334 19.33 -10.79 27.56
CA LEU A 334 18.96 -9.37 27.56
C LEU A 334 19.31 -8.67 28.89
N ARG A 335 19.65 -9.42 29.94
CA ARG A 335 19.98 -8.86 31.26
C ARG A 335 21.20 -7.92 31.15
N GLY A 336 21.05 -6.69 31.65
CA GLY A 336 22.12 -5.67 31.64
C GLY A 336 22.30 -4.93 30.33
N LEU A 337 21.57 -5.29 29.25
CA LEU A 337 21.59 -4.54 28.00
C LEU A 337 20.75 -3.27 28.10
N THR A 338 21.23 -2.19 27.48
CA THR A 338 20.37 -1.02 27.25
C THR A 338 19.34 -1.33 26.18
N LEU A 339 18.24 -0.58 26.12
CA LEU A 339 17.23 -0.74 25.06
C LEU A 339 17.85 -0.63 23.67
N ARG A 340 18.82 0.27 23.48
CA ARG A 340 19.56 0.41 22.21
C ARG A 340 20.34 -0.87 21.85
N ASP A 341 20.96 -1.52 22.82
CA ASP A 341 21.76 -2.74 22.58
C ASP A 341 20.87 -3.93 22.19
N MET A 342 19.64 -3.99 22.73
CA MET A 342 18.66 -5.03 22.40
C MET A 342 18.27 -5.03 20.92
N VAL A 343 18.35 -3.88 20.24
CA VAL A 343 18.10 -3.75 18.80
C VAL A 343 19.39 -3.48 18.00
N GLY A 344 20.55 -3.58 18.64
CA GLY A 344 21.84 -3.22 18.07
C GLY A 344 22.38 -4.23 17.05
N ARG A 345 22.12 -5.53 17.26
CA ARG A 345 22.66 -6.63 16.46
C ARG A 345 21.58 -7.66 16.11
N PRO A 346 21.74 -8.45 15.03
CA PRO A 346 20.77 -9.50 14.67
C PRO A 346 20.47 -10.47 15.83
N GLY A 347 21.52 -10.96 16.51
CA GLY A 347 21.34 -11.91 17.62
C GLY A 347 20.54 -11.34 18.80
N THR A 348 20.84 -10.11 19.23
CA THR A 348 20.09 -9.46 20.33
C THR A 348 18.65 -9.14 19.94
N MET A 349 18.40 -8.86 18.66
CA MET A 349 17.05 -8.66 18.14
C MET A 349 16.23 -9.97 18.14
N ASP A 350 16.85 -11.11 17.83
CA ASP A 350 16.20 -12.42 17.88
C ASP A 350 15.91 -12.86 19.32
N ASP A 351 16.81 -12.54 20.23
CA ASP A 351 16.62 -12.68 21.68
C ASP A 351 15.45 -11.81 22.17
N LEU A 352 15.38 -10.53 21.78
CA LEU A 352 14.26 -9.65 22.07
C LEU A 352 12.93 -10.19 21.54
N ARG A 353 12.94 -10.83 20.36
CA ARG A 353 11.76 -11.47 19.79
C ARG A 353 11.28 -12.65 20.60
N SER A 354 12.21 -13.49 21.06
CA SER A 354 11.90 -14.65 21.89
C SER A 354 11.40 -14.22 23.27
N PHE A 355 12.05 -13.21 23.87
CA PHE A 355 11.59 -12.57 25.09
C PHE A 355 10.18 -12.00 24.95
N ALA A 356 9.91 -11.21 23.90
CA ALA A 356 8.63 -10.56 23.71
C ALA A 356 7.47 -11.56 23.67
N ARG A 357 7.63 -12.68 22.95
CA ARG A 357 6.64 -13.76 22.89
C ARG A 357 6.39 -14.41 24.26
N ALA A 358 7.47 -14.76 24.97
CA ALA A 358 7.37 -15.39 26.28
C ALA A 358 6.75 -14.44 27.31
N ALA A 359 7.16 -13.17 27.30
CA ALA A 359 6.69 -12.14 28.20
C ALA A 359 5.20 -11.82 27.97
N LEU A 360 4.75 -11.66 26.73
CA LEU A 360 3.32 -11.45 26.43
C LEU A 360 2.48 -12.65 26.85
N LYS A 361 2.94 -13.89 26.61
CA LYS A 361 2.22 -15.09 27.07
C LYS A 361 2.07 -15.09 28.60
N ARG A 362 3.11 -14.66 29.32
CA ARG A 362 3.10 -14.54 30.78
C ARG A 362 2.15 -13.42 31.25
N LEU A 363 2.17 -12.26 30.58
CA LEU A 363 1.25 -11.15 30.84
C LEU A 363 -0.20 -11.58 30.71
N VAL A 364 -0.57 -12.18 29.58
CA VAL A 364 -1.94 -12.63 29.30
C VAL A 364 -2.39 -13.67 30.33
N ALA A 365 -1.53 -14.62 30.69
CA ALA A 365 -1.84 -15.60 31.73
C ALA A 365 -2.14 -14.95 33.09
N TRP A 366 -1.36 -13.94 33.48
CA TRP A 366 -1.59 -13.20 34.73
C TRP A 366 -2.83 -12.32 34.70
N HIS A 367 -3.13 -11.69 33.56
CA HIS A 367 -4.35 -10.90 33.40
C HIS A 367 -5.59 -11.80 33.47
N ALA A 368 -5.49 -13.04 32.96
CA ALA A 368 -6.58 -14.01 32.99
C ALA A 368 -6.80 -14.62 34.39
N SER A 369 -5.75 -14.77 35.20
CA SER A 369 -5.83 -15.41 36.52
C SER A 369 -6.39 -14.49 37.63
N GLY A 370 -6.85 -13.27 37.32
CA GLY A 370 -7.58 -12.42 38.26
C GLY A 370 -6.77 -11.86 39.42
N VAL A 371 -5.44 -12.04 39.46
CA VAL A 371 -4.56 -11.48 40.51
C VAL A 371 -4.44 -9.94 40.41
N GLY A 372 -5.09 -9.34 39.41
CA GLY A 372 -5.34 -7.90 39.30
C GLY A 372 -6.77 -7.47 39.70
N GLY A 373 -7.47 -8.27 40.51
CA GLY A 373 -8.86 -8.03 40.86
C GLY A 373 -9.33 -8.85 42.06
N ALA A 374 -8.58 -8.81 43.17
CA ALA A 374 -9.07 -9.28 44.46
C ALA A 374 -8.24 -8.69 45.60
N VAL A 375 -8.66 -7.51 46.09
CA VAL A 375 -8.54 -7.20 47.53
C VAL A 375 -9.96 -7.07 48.03
N GLN A 376 -10.55 -8.22 48.39
CA GLN A 376 -11.67 -8.25 49.31
C GLN A 376 -11.09 -8.34 50.73
N GLN A 377 -11.38 -7.28 51.50
CA GLN A 377 -11.65 -7.25 52.93
C GLN A 377 -10.68 -7.96 53.90
N ALA A 378 -10.08 -7.15 54.77
CA ALA A 378 -9.84 -7.51 56.16
C ALA A 378 -9.85 -6.25 57.04
N GLY A 379 -10.74 -6.24 58.05
CA GLY A 379 -10.70 -5.33 59.21
C GLY A 379 -11.45 -4.02 59.06
#